data_AF-A0A1R1FNJ8-F1
#
_entry.id   AF-A0A1R1FNJ8-F1
#
_cell.length_a   1.000
_cell.length_b   1.000
_cell.length_c   1.000
_cell.angle_alpha   90.00
_cell.angle_beta   90.00
_cell.angle_gamma   90.00
#
_symmetry.space_group_name_H-M   'P 1'
#
loop_
_entity.id
_entity.type
_entity.pdbx_description
1 polymer ?
#
loop_
_entity_poly.entity_id
_entity_poly.type
_entity_poly.pdbx_seq_one_letter_code
_entity_poly.pdbx_strand_id
1 'polypeptide(L)'
;MSLERLKNDLEQMNITYVIVEVPSSDEQTYRLSDNSPANVGPDGRIFVMERLNEEEKIEAIAHELGHIFYRHSGQVSLDNYEDQHNLPLEINNTISHRSIIDLLMTRYEIASTAHISRRITLLEESEEYLINLEEALLKKEIDYIDYNYYLAMFGVYLLDIEKCLADRQDQVNSVVRTNPRLSFILDTARIHLFDVAENLPESEQRNRIENFLVALGFNIQDFSYCN
;
A
#
# COMPACT_ATOMS: atom_id res chain seq x y z
N MET A 1 -6.76 -25.76 3.92
CA MET A 1 -7.22 -24.55 4.64
C MET A 1 -7.21 -23.42 3.63
N SER A 2 -8.09 -22.42 3.77
CA SER A 2 -8.55 -21.65 2.60
C SER A 2 -9.11 -20.27 2.94
N LEU A 3 -9.24 -19.44 1.91
CA LEU A 3 -9.99 -18.17 1.88
C LEU A 3 -11.32 -18.22 2.63
N GLU A 4 -12.03 -19.35 2.58
CA GLU A 4 -13.29 -19.55 3.31
C GLU A 4 -13.14 -19.46 4.83
N ARG A 5 -11.99 -19.82 5.41
CA ARG A 5 -11.75 -19.63 6.84
C ARG A 5 -11.60 -18.15 7.20
N LEU A 6 -10.90 -17.38 6.38
CA LEU A 6 -10.77 -15.92 6.58
C LEU A 6 -12.15 -15.25 6.50
N LYS A 7 -12.94 -15.61 5.48
CA LYS A 7 -14.33 -15.17 5.33
C LYS A 7 -15.18 -15.47 6.57
N ASN A 8 -15.15 -16.71 7.05
CA ASN A 8 -15.89 -17.12 8.25
C ASN A 8 -15.43 -16.36 9.51
N ASP A 9 -14.14 -16.11 9.67
CA ASP A 9 -13.62 -15.35 10.83
C ASP A 9 -14.12 -13.90 10.80
N LEU A 10 -14.14 -13.25 9.62
CA LEU A 10 -14.69 -11.91 9.45
C LEU A 10 -16.20 -11.86 9.75
N GLU A 11 -16.96 -12.86 9.29
CA GLU A 11 -18.38 -12.98 9.59
C GLU A 11 -18.65 -13.15 11.09
N GLN A 12 -17.83 -13.93 11.80
CA GLN A 12 -17.91 -14.07 13.26
C GLN A 12 -17.61 -12.76 14.00
N MET A 13 -16.85 -11.85 13.38
CA MET A 13 -16.60 -10.49 13.86
C MET A 13 -17.72 -9.51 13.50
N ASN A 14 -18.79 -9.97 12.84
CA ASN A 14 -19.87 -9.16 12.26
C ASN A 14 -19.40 -8.16 11.19
N ILE A 15 -18.32 -8.50 10.48
CA ILE A 15 -17.79 -7.69 9.38
C ILE A 15 -18.50 -8.12 8.10
N THR A 16 -19.18 -7.18 7.45
CA THR A 16 -19.84 -7.43 6.16
C THR A 16 -18.94 -6.98 5.03
N TYR A 17 -18.77 -7.82 4.02
CA TYR A 17 -18.06 -7.50 2.79
C TYR A 17 -18.84 -8.08 1.60
N VAL A 18 -18.63 -7.51 0.41
CA VAL A 18 -19.20 -8.03 -0.83
C VAL A 18 -18.08 -8.08 -1.85
N ILE A 19 -17.85 -9.24 -2.46
CA ILE A 19 -16.87 -9.41 -3.53
C ILE A 19 -17.59 -9.26 -4.86
N VAL A 20 -17.05 -8.40 -5.72
CA VAL A 20 -17.56 -8.12 -7.06
C VAL A 20 -16.45 -8.39 -8.07
N GLU A 21 -16.66 -9.36 -8.94
CA GLU A 21 -15.78 -9.57 -10.09
C GLU A 21 -16.06 -8.50 -11.15
N VAL A 22 -15.00 -7.84 -11.62
CA VAL A 22 -15.06 -6.71 -12.53
C VAL A 22 -14.53 -7.14 -13.90
N PRO A 23 -15.32 -7.00 -14.98
CA PRO A 23 -14.88 -7.33 -16.33
C PRO A 23 -13.83 -6.32 -16.80
N SER A 24 -12.99 -6.74 -17.74
CA SER A 24 -11.87 -5.90 -18.22
C SER A 24 -12.27 -4.57 -18.87
N SER A 25 -13.52 -4.43 -19.34
CA SER A 25 -14.03 -3.16 -19.84
C SER A 25 -14.15 -2.08 -18.76
N ASP A 26 -14.27 -2.50 -17.49
CA ASP A 26 -14.64 -1.63 -16.38
C ASP A 26 -13.51 -1.48 -15.34
N GLU A 27 -12.40 -2.21 -15.48
CA GLU A 27 -11.26 -2.24 -14.55
C GLU A 27 -10.79 -0.84 -14.13
N GLN A 28 -10.63 0.09 -15.08
CA GLN A 28 -10.20 1.46 -14.79
C GLN A 28 -11.19 2.23 -13.90
N THR A 29 -12.50 2.01 -14.08
CA THR A 29 -13.55 2.66 -13.26
C THR A 29 -13.42 2.30 -11.78
N TYR A 30 -12.93 1.09 -11.50
CA TYR A 30 -12.72 0.57 -10.14
C TYR A 30 -11.27 0.67 -9.67
N ARG A 31 -10.44 1.44 -10.39
CA ARG A 31 -9.00 1.64 -10.12
C ARG A 31 -8.20 0.33 -10.09
N LEU A 32 -8.61 -0.66 -10.88
CA LEU A 32 -7.91 -1.94 -10.99
C LEU A 32 -6.84 -1.88 -12.08
N SER A 33 -5.67 -2.43 -11.81
CA SER A 33 -4.57 -2.62 -12.77
C SER A 33 -3.80 -3.92 -12.49
N ASP A 34 -2.88 -4.33 -13.37
CA ASP A 34 -2.04 -5.51 -13.09
C ASP A 34 -1.22 -5.37 -11.79
N ASN A 35 -0.95 -4.13 -11.36
CA ASN A 35 -0.26 -3.79 -10.12
C ASN A 35 -1.20 -3.66 -8.90
N SER A 36 -2.50 -3.54 -9.12
CA SER A 36 -3.55 -3.50 -8.09
C SER A 36 -4.78 -4.26 -8.61
N PRO A 37 -4.72 -5.61 -8.59
CA PRO A 37 -5.72 -6.47 -9.23
C PRO A 37 -7.04 -6.55 -8.46
N ALA A 38 -7.03 -6.08 -7.21
CA ALA A 38 -8.19 -5.91 -6.36
C ALA A 38 -8.05 -4.61 -5.57
N ASN A 39 -9.18 -4.10 -5.09
CA ASN A 39 -9.26 -2.88 -4.29
C ASN A 39 -10.52 -2.90 -3.41
N VAL A 40 -10.42 -2.35 -2.19
CA VAL A 40 -11.57 -2.09 -1.32
C VAL A 40 -12.19 -0.74 -1.68
N GLY A 41 -13.43 -0.80 -2.17
CA GLY A 41 -14.28 0.36 -2.37
C GLY A 41 -14.64 1.06 -1.06
N PRO A 42 -15.00 2.35 -1.12
CA PRO A 42 -15.39 3.10 0.06
C PRO A 42 -16.61 2.58 0.83
N ASP A 43 -17.48 1.86 0.15
CA ASP A 43 -18.66 1.21 0.72
C ASP A 43 -18.36 -0.20 1.26
N GLY A 44 -17.08 -0.57 1.35
CA GLY A 44 -16.61 -1.86 1.86
C GLY A 44 -16.72 -3.01 0.85
N ARG A 45 -17.10 -2.73 -0.41
CA ARG A 45 -17.10 -3.75 -1.47
C ARG A 45 -15.67 -4.01 -1.95
N ILE A 46 -15.32 -5.27 -2.14
CA ILE A 46 -14.05 -5.68 -2.74
C ILE A 46 -14.31 -5.86 -4.24
N PHE A 47 -13.60 -5.09 -5.05
CA PHE A 47 -13.59 -5.25 -6.50
C PHE A 47 -12.36 -6.06 -6.88
N VAL A 48 -12.53 -7.09 -7.71
CA VAL A 48 -11.43 -7.95 -8.19
C VAL A 48 -11.54 -8.16 -9.69
N MET A 49 -10.42 -8.16 -10.40
CA MET A 49 -10.41 -8.44 -11.84
C MET A 49 -10.94 -9.84 -12.17
N GLU A 50 -11.93 -9.92 -13.05
CA GLU A 50 -12.53 -11.19 -13.49
C GLU A 50 -11.51 -12.09 -14.23
N ARG A 51 -10.57 -11.47 -14.96
CA ARG A 51 -9.61 -12.17 -15.82
C ARG A 51 -8.45 -12.87 -15.10
N LEU A 52 -8.30 -12.66 -13.79
CA LEU A 52 -7.25 -13.32 -12.99
C LEU A 52 -7.47 -14.83 -13.00
N ASN A 53 -6.38 -15.60 -12.86
CA ASN A 53 -6.54 -17.03 -12.60
C ASN A 53 -7.01 -17.27 -11.15
N GLU A 54 -7.47 -18.49 -10.83
CA GLU A 54 -8.04 -18.81 -9.51
C GLU A 54 -7.07 -18.55 -8.35
N GLU A 55 -5.78 -18.84 -8.51
CA GLU A 55 -4.78 -18.62 -7.45
C GLU A 55 -4.57 -17.12 -7.21
N GLU A 56 -4.45 -16.34 -8.28
CA GLU A 56 -4.34 -14.88 -8.22
C GLU A 56 -5.59 -14.23 -7.63
N LYS A 57 -6.79 -14.71 -7.97
CA LYS A 57 -8.05 -14.24 -7.37
C LYS A 57 -8.07 -14.50 -5.88
N ILE A 58 -7.73 -15.72 -5.45
CA ILE A 58 -7.71 -16.09 -4.03
C ILE A 58 -6.75 -15.17 -3.27
N GLU A 59 -5.54 -14.97 -3.79
CA GLU A 59 -4.55 -14.10 -3.16
C GLU A 59 -5.04 -12.65 -3.10
N ALA A 60 -5.53 -12.10 -4.21
CA ALA A 60 -6.01 -10.73 -4.29
C ALA A 60 -7.19 -10.48 -3.32
N ILE A 61 -8.19 -11.36 -3.32
CA ILE A 61 -9.33 -11.26 -2.39
C ILE A 61 -8.87 -11.38 -0.94
N ALA A 62 -7.98 -12.33 -0.64
CA ALA A 62 -7.47 -12.53 0.72
C ALA A 62 -6.69 -11.29 1.21
N HIS A 63 -5.94 -10.65 0.33
CA HIS A 63 -5.22 -9.41 0.63
C HIS A 63 -6.18 -8.27 1.01
N GLU A 64 -7.21 -8.03 0.20
CA GLU A 64 -8.23 -7.00 0.49
C GLU A 64 -9.01 -7.30 1.78
N LEU A 65 -9.38 -8.57 2.00
CA LEU A 65 -9.99 -9.00 3.27
C LEU A 65 -9.05 -8.79 4.47
N GLY A 66 -7.73 -8.92 4.26
CA GLY A 66 -6.70 -8.59 5.25
C GLY A 66 -6.73 -7.12 5.64
N HIS A 67 -6.83 -6.20 4.68
CA HIS A 67 -6.99 -4.77 4.98
C HIS A 67 -8.26 -4.51 5.80
N ILE A 68 -9.39 -5.14 5.43
CA ILE A 68 -10.64 -5.02 6.19
C ILE A 68 -10.48 -5.55 7.62
N PHE A 69 -9.81 -6.70 7.79
CA PHE A 69 -9.54 -7.31 9.11
C PHE A 69 -8.77 -6.34 10.02
N TYR A 70 -7.68 -5.76 9.52
CA TYR A 70 -6.83 -4.88 10.32
C TYR A 70 -7.47 -3.53 10.62
N ARG A 71 -8.25 -2.96 9.69
CA ARG A 71 -9.04 -1.76 9.96
C ARG A 71 -10.00 -1.97 11.13
N HIS A 72 -10.72 -3.09 11.14
CA HIS A 72 -11.60 -3.45 12.27
C HIS A 72 -10.86 -3.79 13.57
N SER A 73 -9.56 -4.11 13.47
CA SER A 73 -8.70 -4.40 14.63
C SER A 73 -8.04 -3.14 15.22
N GLY A 74 -8.36 -1.94 14.69
CA GLY A 74 -7.88 -0.67 15.22
C GLY A 74 -6.69 -0.07 14.46
N GLN A 75 -6.34 -0.61 13.29
CA GLN A 75 -5.36 0.04 12.42
C GLN A 75 -5.94 1.33 11.83
N VAL A 76 -5.21 2.42 11.98
CA VAL A 76 -5.53 3.71 11.36
C VAL A 76 -5.26 3.67 9.86
N SER A 77 -6.16 4.27 9.08
CA SER A 77 -6.05 4.38 7.63
C SER A 77 -6.27 5.84 7.21
N LEU A 78 -5.47 6.30 6.26
CA LEU A 78 -5.72 7.55 5.54
C LEU A 78 -6.74 7.32 4.44
N ASP A 79 -7.54 8.33 4.16
CA ASP A 79 -8.49 8.37 3.05
C ASP A 79 -7.78 8.73 1.73
N ASN A 80 -8.29 8.23 0.61
CA ASN A 80 -7.72 8.39 -0.74
C ASN A 80 -8.76 8.94 -1.73
N TYR A 81 -9.75 9.68 -1.24
CA TYR A 81 -10.98 9.95 -2.00
C TYR A 81 -10.82 10.94 -3.16
N GLU A 82 -9.82 11.83 -3.16
CA GLU A 82 -9.74 12.91 -4.16
C GLU A 82 -8.33 13.24 -4.67
N ASP A 83 -7.28 12.59 -4.15
CA ASP A 83 -5.90 12.94 -4.54
C ASP A 83 -5.47 12.27 -5.85
N GLN A 84 -4.81 13.05 -6.71
CA GLN A 84 -4.11 12.54 -7.88
C GLN A 84 -2.88 11.69 -7.51
N HIS A 85 -2.45 11.76 -6.26
CA HIS A 85 -1.27 11.08 -5.74
C HIS A 85 -1.69 9.98 -4.77
N ASN A 86 -1.29 8.73 -5.04
CA ASN A 86 -1.61 7.57 -4.21
C ASN A 86 -0.78 7.48 -2.91
N LEU A 87 -0.29 8.60 -2.37
CA LEU A 87 0.51 8.61 -1.13
C LEU A 87 -0.26 8.06 0.09
N PRO A 88 -1.52 8.45 0.34
CA PRO A 88 -2.32 7.86 1.41
C PRO A 88 -2.42 6.33 1.31
N LEU A 89 -2.62 5.82 0.08
CA LEU A 89 -2.68 4.39 -0.20
C LEU A 89 -1.35 3.71 0.13
N GLU A 90 -0.22 4.24 -0.33
CA GLU A 90 1.08 3.64 -0.03
C GLU A 90 1.40 3.67 1.46
N ILE A 91 1.01 4.72 2.20
CA ILE A 91 1.18 4.75 3.66
C ILE A 91 0.36 3.62 4.31
N ASN A 92 -0.91 3.47 3.93
CA ASN A 92 -1.77 2.40 4.47
C ASN A 92 -1.21 1.00 4.18
N ASN A 93 -0.70 0.83 2.97
CA ASN A 93 -0.04 -0.38 2.49
C ASN A 93 1.18 -0.72 3.35
N THR A 94 2.13 0.22 3.48
CA THR A 94 3.34 0.02 4.28
C THR A 94 3.07 -0.30 5.75
N ILE A 95 1.99 0.23 6.32
CA ILE A 95 1.62 -0.07 7.70
C ILE A 95 1.07 -1.50 7.80
N SER A 96 0.21 -1.92 6.86
CA SER A 96 -0.57 -3.17 6.97
C SER A 96 0.07 -4.41 6.33
N HIS A 97 0.81 -4.27 5.24
CA HIS A 97 1.16 -5.39 4.37
C HIS A 97 1.93 -6.49 5.07
N ARG A 98 2.93 -6.13 5.89
CA ARG A 98 3.70 -7.15 6.62
C ARG A 98 2.79 -8.01 7.49
N SER A 99 1.92 -7.36 8.25
CA SER A 99 0.95 -8.03 9.12
C SER A 99 -0.05 -8.87 8.32
N ILE A 100 -0.54 -8.36 7.19
CA ILE A 100 -1.42 -9.11 6.27
C ILE A 100 -0.73 -10.36 5.73
N ILE A 101 0.49 -10.24 5.20
CA ILE A 101 1.25 -11.37 4.66
C ILE A 101 1.47 -12.43 5.74
N ASP A 102 1.89 -12.00 6.94
CA ASP A 102 2.11 -12.92 8.06
C ASP A 102 0.79 -13.58 8.50
N LEU A 103 -0.32 -12.83 8.59
CA LEU A 103 -1.64 -13.36 8.92
C LEU A 103 -2.11 -14.41 7.91
N LEU A 104 -2.07 -14.07 6.62
CA LEU A 104 -2.51 -14.92 5.52
C LEU A 104 -1.70 -16.22 5.48
N MET A 105 -0.37 -16.11 5.59
CA MET A 105 0.50 -17.28 5.56
C MET A 105 0.34 -18.16 6.79
N THR A 106 0.38 -17.56 8.00
CA THR A 106 0.45 -18.34 9.25
C THR A 106 -0.90 -18.90 9.71
N ARG A 107 -2.00 -18.18 9.48
CA ARG A 107 -3.33 -18.57 9.98
C ARG A 107 -4.19 -19.24 8.90
N TYR A 108 -4.02 -18.82 7.65
CA TYR A 108 -4.89 -19.24 6.54
C TYR A 108 -4.19 -20.07 5.47
N GLU A 109 -2.85 -20.17 5.51
CA GLU A 109 -2.02 -20.87 4.52
C GLU A 109 -2.17 -20.30 3.10
N ILE A 110 -2.39 -19.00 2.99
CA ILE A 110 -2.49 -18.28 1.72
C ILE A 110 -1.18 -17.53 1.51
N ALA A 111 -0.43 -17.90 0.48
CA ALA A 111 0.79 -17.19 0.10
C ALA A 111 0.47 -15.84 -0.55
N SER A 112 1.39 -14.88 -0.42
CA SER A 112 1.31 -13.55 -1.06
C SER A 112 2.30 -13.44 -2.22
N THR A 113 2.34 -14.46 -3.08
CA THR A 113 3.36 -14.59 -4.15
C THR A 113 3.21 -13.51 -5.21
N ALA A 114 2.00 -13.25 -5.69
CA ALA A 114 1.74 -12.23 -6.69
C ALA A 114 2.03 -10.82 -6.13
N HIS A 115 1.64 -10.55 -4.89
CA HIS A 115 1.97 -9.31 -4.19
C HIS A 115 3.48 -9.10 -4.09
N ILE A 116 4.22 -10.10 -3.62
CA ILE A 116 5.68 -10.06 -3.50
C ILE A 116 6.34 -9.86 -4.87
N SER A 117 5.86 -10.56 -5.90
CA SER A 117 6.39 -10.44 -7.26
C SER A 117 6.24 -9.01 -7.80
N ARG A 118 5.07 -8.39 -7.63
CA ARG A 118 4.85 -6.98 -8.01
C ARG A 118 5.81 -6.06 -7.26
N ARG A 119 6.02 -6.36 -5.97
CA ARG A 119 6.93 -5.55 -5.15
C ARG A 119 8.37 -5.58 -5.68
N ILE A 120 8.82 -6.76 -6.13
CA ILE A 120 10.13 -6.96 -6.76
C ILE A 120 10.23 -6.26 -8.12
N THR A 121 9.24 -6.41 -9.00
CA THR A 121 9.27 -5.81 -10.35
C THR A 121 9.45 -4.29 -10.28
N LEU A 122 8.70 -3.60 -9.42
CA LEU A 122 8.84 -2.16 -9.23
C LEU A 122 10.21 -1.75 -8.65
N LEU A 123 10.86 -2.62 -7.86
CA LEU A 123 12.23 -2.37 -7.41
C LEU A 123 13.22 -2.47 -8.58
N GLU A 124 13.00 -3.42 -9.49
CA GLU A 124 13.81 -3.58 -10.71
C GLU A 124 13.62 -2.41 -11.69
N GLU A 125 12.41 -1.84 -11.76
CA GLU A 125 12.06 -0.70 -12.62
C GLU A 125 12.36 0.67 -11.98
N SER A 126 12.90 0.68 -10.75
CA SER A 126 13.12 1.90 -9.95
C SER A 126 13.98 2.96 -10.63
N GLU A 127 15.03 2.56 -11.34
CA GLU A 127 15.93 3.48 -12.03
C GLU A 127 15.20 4.22 -13.17
N GLU A 128 14.45 3.48 -13.99
CA GLU A 128 13.65 4.07 -15.06
C GLU A 128 12.55 4.98 -14.51
N TYR A 129 11.88 4.57 -13.42
CA TYR A 129 10.89 5.41 -12.75
C TYR A 129 11.48 6.76 -12.30
N LEU A 130 12.65 6.75 -11.67
CA LEU A 130 13.30 7.97 -11.19
C LEU A 130 13.76 8.88 -12.34
N ILE A 131 14.33 8.31 -13.41
CA ILE A 131 14.72 9.06 -14.60
C ILE A 131 13.49 9.73 -15.24
N ASN A 132 12.41 8.98 -15.44
CA ASN A 132 11.18 9.49 -16.03
C ASN A 132 10.56 10.61 -15.19
N LEU A 133 10.60 10.46 -13.86
CA LEU A 133 10.09 11.47 -12.93
C LEU A 133 10.92 12.77 -12.97
N GLU A 134 12.26 12.66 -13.03
CA GLU A 134 13.16 13.82 -13.19
C GLU A 134 12.95 14.50 -14.55
N GLU A 135 12.79 13.73 -15.63
CA GLU A 135 12.50 14.26 -16.96
C GLU A 135 11.16 15.02 -17.01
N ALA A 136 10.11 14.49 -16.39
CA ALA A 136 8.80 15.14 -16.33
C ALA A 136 8.88 16.51 -15.62
N LEU A 137 9.64 16.59 -14.52
CA LEU A 137 9.91 17.85 -13.83
C LEU A 137 10.68 18.84 -14.71
N LEU A 138 11.73 18.38 -15.41
CA LEU A 138 12.52 19.23 -16.32
C LEU A 138 11.71 19.75 -17.51
N LYS A 139 10.80 18.92 -18.04
CA LYS A 139 9.87 19.27 -19.12
C LYS A 139 8.68 20.10 -18.64
N LYS A 140 8.54 20.32 -17.33
CA LYS A 140 7.41 21.00 -16.68
C LYS A 140 6.05 20.33 -16.94
N GLU A 141 6.07 19.02 -17.09
CA GLU A 141 4.85 18.19 -17.18
C GLU A 141 4.22 18.00 -15.80
N ILE A 142 5.05 18.06 -14.76
CA ILE A 142 4.68 18.11 -13.36
C ILE A 142 5.39 19.28 -12.68
N ASP A 143 4.83 19.77 -11.57
CA ASP A 143 5.51 20.77 -10.75
C ASP A 143 6.35 20.14 -9.62
N TYR A 144 6.98 20.98 -8.80
CA TYR A 144 7.83 20.50 -7.70
C TYR A 144 7.03 19.85 -6.56
N ILE A 145 5.77 20.25 -6.38
CA ILE A 145 4.87 19.69 -5.36
C ILE A 145 4.52 18.25 -5.78
N ASP A 146 4.08 18.06 -7.02
CA ASP A 146 3.78 16.75 -7.60
C ASP A 146 5.01 15.84 -7.55
N TYR A 147 6.17 16.35 -7.95
CA TYR A 147 7.44 15.63 -7.87
C TYR A 147 7.74 15.15 -6.43
N ASN A 148 7.49 15.99 -5.43
CA ASN A 148 7.67 15.62 -4.03
C ASN A 148 6.66 14.55 -3.58
N TYR A 149 5.41 14.61 -4.03
CA TYR A 149 4.41 13.56 -3.78
C TYR A 149 4.83 12.22 -4.40
N TYR A 150 5.28 12.20 -5.64
CA TYR A 150 5.73 10.98 -6.32
C TYR A 150 6.97 10.37 -5.68
N LEU A 151 7.93 11.20 -5.24
CA LEU A 151 9.08 10.71 -4.46
C LEU A 151 8.66 10.20 -3.08
N ALA A 152 7.71 10.87 -2.41
CA ALA A 152 7.20 10.41 -1.11
C ALA A 152 6.53 9.05 -1.23
N MET A 153 5.65 8.89 -2.22
CA MET A 153 5.00 7.62 -2.56
C MET A 153 6.04 6.54 -2.81
N PHE A 154 7.07 6.83 -3.61
CA PHE A 154 8.11 5.86 -3.91
C PHE A 154 8.99 5.51 -2.70
N GLY A 155 9.30 6.48 -1.83
CA GLY A 155 10.04 6.19 -0.59
C GLY A 155 9.26 5.34 0.42
N VAL A 156 7.95 5.58 0.54
CA VAL A 156 7.05 4.75 1.36
C VAL A 156 6.92 3.35 0.78
N TYR A 157 6.83 3.26 -0.54
CA TYR A 157 6.85 1.99 -1.28
C TYR A 157 8.14 1.19 -1.03
N LEU A 158 9.31 1.83 -1.04
CA LEU A 158 10.58 1.18 -0.71
C LEU A 158 10.62 0.70 0.74
N LEU A 159 10.05 1.46 1.68
CA LEU A 159 9.90 1.03 3.07
C LEU A 159 9.04 -0.24 3.17
N ASP A 160 7.95 -0.33 2.40
CA ASP A 160 7.10 -1.53 2.37
C ASP A 160 7.89 -2.77 1.92
N ILE A 161 8.73 -2.62 0.89
CA ILE A 161 9.66 -3.67 0.45
C ILE A 161 10.61 -4.07 1.59
N GLU A 162 11.21 -3.11 2.29
CA GLU A 162 12.12 -3.43 3.40
C GLU A 162 11.43 -4.22 4.53
N LYS A 163 10.16 -3.90 4.83
CA LYS A 163 9.36 -4.60 5.83
C LYS A 163 8.98 -6.01 5.37
N CYS A 164 8.61 -6.17 4.10
CA CYS A 164 8.09 -7.43 3.58
C CYS A 164 9.19 -8.39 3.10
N LEU A 165 10.31 -7.87 2.58
CA LEU A 165 11.36 -8.61 1.87
C LEU A 165 12.76 -8.24 2.41
N ALA A 166 13.10 -8.78 3.58
CA ALA A 166 14.35 -8.47 4.27
C ALA A 166 15.62 -8.77 3.44
N ASP A 167 15.57 -9.72 2.51
CA ASP A 167 16.67 -10.07 1.59
C ASP A 167 16.93 -9.02 0.51
N ARG A 168 16.07 -7.98 0.41
CA ARG A 168 16.13 -6.93 -0.64
C ARG A 168 16.64 -5.59 -0.14
N GLN A 169 17.05 -5.50 1.13
CA GLN A 169 17.52 -4.26 1.74
C GLN A 169 18.72 -3.64 1.00
N ASP A 170 19.65 -4.45 0.50
CA ASP A 170 20.81 -3.94 -0.27
C ASP A 170 20.38 -3.33 -1.61
N GLN A 171 19.35 -3.88 -2.26
CA GLN A 171 18.80 -3.34 -3.49
C GLN A 171 18.10 -2.01 -3.22
N VAL A 172 17.27 -1.93 -2.17
CA VAL A 172 16.65 -0.67 -1.74
C VAL A 172 17.70 0.40 -1.43
N ASN A 173 18.75 0.05 -0.70
CA ASN A 173 19.86 0.94 -0.40
C ASN A 173 20.62 1.41 -1.66
N SER A 174 20.69 0.58 -2.70
CA SER A 174 21.28 0.96 -3.99
C SER A 174 20.43 2.02 -4.69
N VAL A 175 19.11 1.86 -4.70
CA VAL A 175 18.17 2.81 -5.34
C VAL A 175 18.25 4.18 -4.69
N VAL A 176 18.21 4.28 -3.36
CA VAL A 176 18.16 5.60 -2.70
C VAL A 176 19.48 6.36 -2.73
N ARG A 177 20.62 5.70 -3.00
CA ARG A 177 21.92 6.36 -3.11
C ARG A 177 22.02 7.31 -4.30
N THR A 178 21.19 7.14 -5.32
CA THR A 178 21.21 7.96 -6.53
C THR A 178 20.41 9.25 -6.36
N ASN A 179 19.50 9.32 -5.39
CA ASN A 179 18.62 10.48 -5.18
C ASN A 179 18.58 10.90 -3.68
N PRO A 180 19.25 12.00 -3.29
CA PRO A 180 19.31 12.44 -1.89
C PRO A 180 17.95 12.75 -1.26
N ARG A 181 16.97 13.22 -2.05
CA ARG A 181 15.62 13.50 -1.55
C ARG A 181 14.87 12.21 -1.25
N LEU A 182 14.97 11.21 -2.12
CA LEU A 182 14.42 9.87 -1.88
C LEU A 182 15.07 9.22 -0.65
N SER A 183 16.39 9.35 -0.49
CA SER A 183 17.10 8.87 0.70
C SER A 183 16.54 9.50 1.99
N PHE A 184 16.38 10.83 2.01
CA PHE A 184 15.77 11.53 3.14
C PHE A 184 14.34 11.06 3.43
N ILE A 185 13.53 10.84 2.38
CA ILE A 185 12.15 10.35 2.51
C ILE A 185 12.14 8.96 3.13
N LEU A 186 12.96 8.03 2.62
CA LEU A 186 13.02 6.66 3.14
C LEU A 186 13.49 6.65 4.61
N ASP A 187 14.51 7.43 4.96
CA ASP A 187 14.97 7.54 6.35
C ASP A 187 13.88 8.10 7.27
N THR A 188 13.14 9.12 6.80
CA THR A 188 12.00 9.68 7.54
C THR A 188 10.89 8.63 7.71
N ALA A 189 10.61 7.85 6.65
CA ALA A 189 9.65 6.76 6.70
C ALA A 189 10.08 5.67 7.70
N ARG A 190 11.37 5.28 7.72
CA ARG A 190 11.92 4.32 8.68
C ARG A 190 11.73 4.79 10.13
N ILE A 191 11.99 6.07 10.40
CA ILE A 191 11.85 6.64 11.75
C ILE A 191 10.39 6.62 12.23
N HIS A 192 9.45 6.98 11.35
CA HIS A 192 8.08 7.25 11.75
C HIS A 192 7.11 6.10 11.48
N LEU A 193 7.24 5.41 10.35
CA LEU A 193 6.27 4.44 9.84
C LEU A 193 6.66 2.97 10.05
N PHE A 194 7.95 2.65 10.24
CA PHE A 194 8.43 1.26 10.27
C PHE A 194 7.69 0.40 11.30
N ASP A 195 7.56 0.90 12.53
CA ASP A 195 6.94 0.20 13.66
C ASP A 195 5.45 0.55 13.88
N VAL A 196 4.81 1.24 12.94
CA VAL A 196 3.35 1.48 13.06
C VAL A 196 2.62 0.15 12.84
N ALA A 197 1.78 -0.22 13.79
CA ALA A 197 1.02 -1.48 13.81
C ALA A 197 -0.32 -1.30 14.53
N GLU A 198 -1.23 -2.25 14.34
CA GLU A 198 -2.60 -2.24 14.85
C GLU A 198 -2.70 -2.28 16.38
N ASN A 199 -1.66 -2.76 17.06
CA ASN A 199 -1.62 -2.85 18.52
C ASN A 199 -1.19 -1.54 19.21
N LEU A 200 -0.73 -0.55 18.45
CA LEU A 200 -0.44 0.77 18.99
C LEU A 200 -1.74 1.55 19.23
N PRO A 201 -1.80 2.39 20.27
CA PRO A 201 -2.93 3.30 20.45
C PRO A 201 -3.18 4.14 19.19
N GLU A 202 -4.44 4.32 18.81
CA GLU A 202 -4.84 5.08 17.62
C GLU A 202 -4.16 6.46 17.53
N SER A 203 -4.08 7.17 18.66
CA SER A 203 -3.41 8.47 18.74
C SER A 203 -1.91 8.39 18.43
N GLU A 204 -1.24 7.30 18.81
CA GLU A 204 0.18 7.10 18.52
C GLU A 204 0.39 6.75 17.03
N GLN A 205 -0.48 5.92 16.45
CA GLN A 205 -0.46 5.63 15.02
C GLN A 205 -0.64 6.92 14.20
N ARG A 206 -1.64 7.75 14.54
CA ARG A 206 -1.89 9.05 13.91
C ARG A 206 -0.69 9.99 14.05
N ASN A 207 -0.18 10.19 15.27
CA ASN A 207 0.98 11.05 15.53
C ASN A 207 2.20 10.65 14.68
N ARG A 208 2.44 9.35 14.49
CA ARG A 208 3.56 8.85 13.66
C ARG A 208 3.36 9.17 12.18
N ILE A 209 2.16 8.94 11.66
CA ILE A 209 1.80 9.30 10.27
C ILE A 209 1.92 10.82 10.06
N GLU A 210 1.40 11.62 10.98
CA GLU A 210 1.47 13.08 10.92
C GLU A 210 2.93 13.58 10.98
N ASN A 211 3.75 13.03 11.87
CA ASN A 211 5.17 13.37 11.96
C ASN A 211 5.93 13.05 10.66
N PHE A 212 5.62 11.93 10.02
CA PHE A 212 6.15 11.60 8.70
C PHE A 212 5.77 12.66 7.67
N LEU A 213 4.48 12.99 7.55
CA LEU A 213 3.98 13.96 6.57
C LEU A 213 4.58 15.36 6.78
N VAL A 214 4.62 15.83 8.03
CA VAL A 214 5.20 17.14 8.40
C VAL A 214 6.69 17.20 8.10
N ALA A 215 7.44 16.14 8.41
CA ALA A 215 8.87 16.08 8.13
C ALA A 215 9.17 16.19 6.62
N LEU A 216 8.24 15.74 5.76
CA LEU A 216 8.35 15.88 4.31
C LEU A 216 7.85 17.24 3.79
N GLY A 217 7.24 18.07 4.64
CA GLY A 217 6.72 19.39 4.31
C GLY A 217 5.28 19.41 3.80
N PHE A 218 4.53 18.32 3.98
CA PHE A 218 3.11 18.28 3.63
C PHE A 218 2.24 18.95 4.70
N ASN A 219 1.11 19.51 4.27
CA ASN A 219 0.11 20.04 5.19
C ASN A 219 -0.82 18.90 5.64
N ILE A 220 -0.85 18.61 6.94
CA ILE A 220 -1.67 17.51 7.50
C ILE A 220 -3.16 17.70 7.17
N GLN A 221 -3.63 18.94 7.00
CA GLN A 221 -5.02 19.22 6.68
C GLN A 221 -5.47 18.69 5.31
N ASP A 222 -4.51 18.36 4.44
CA ASP A 222 -4.76 17.76 3.13
C ASP A 222 -5.05 16.24 3.27
N PHE A 223 -4.81 15.65 4.44
CA PHE A 223 -4.98 14.23 4.71
C PHE A 223 -6.12 14.00 5.68
N SER A 224 -7.05 13.13 5.30
CA SER A 224 -8.16 12.70 6.15
C SER A 224 -7.95 11.27 6.63
N TYR A 225 -8.43 10.96 7.83
CA TYR A 225 -8.42 9.61 8.36
C TYR A 225 -9.80 8.96 8.19
N CYS A 226 -9.82 7.68 7.83
CA CYS A 226 -11.02 6.86 7.80
C CYS A 226 -11.00 5.83 8.94
N ASN A 227 -12.19 5.55 9.49
CA ASN A 227 -12.42 4.51 10.49
C ASN A 227 -13.27 3.41 9.85
#